data_AF-A0A8R2D7W9-F1
#
_entry.id   AF-A0A8R2D7W9-F1
#
_cell.length_a   1.000
_cell.length_b   1.000
_cell.length_c   1.000
_cell.angle_alpha   90.00
_cell.angle_beta   90.00
_cell.angle_gamma   90.00
#
_symmetry.space_group_name_H-M   'P 1'
#
loop_
_entity.id
_entity.type
_entity.pdbx_description
1 polymer ?
#
loop_
_entity_poly.entity_id
_entity_poly.type
_entity_poly.pdbx_seq_one_letter_code
_entity_poly.pdbx_strand_id
1 'polypeptide(L)'
;MSKFYDELHTNRKNLAKNTNFLSDERYNELIEIILELTAGRKKKQPKDFRLIKRYDVLVVQGKTKLIFPVKDDNVVLYYVPNSELFDVLQTTHVSIGHGRRAKENLENQAKKMMAWSEKKLLPVAVHSTVRVPVPEVDKGRLDARSILAIVLEVTSDGFYRLGTRDGVLKQLYARSQFTVCQKKLLQIYEVPIDTEVALRTVSKEQSTGTGQGFLKCI
;
A
#
# COMPACT_ATOMS: atom_id res chain seq x y z
N MET A 1 -9.08 5.17 18.45
CA MET A 1 -9.94 4.64 19.52
C MET A 1 -11.40 5.05 19.34
N SER A 2 -11.80 6.32 19.52
CA SER A 2 -13.22 6.75 19.44
C SER A 2 -13.92 6.29 18.15
N LYS A 3 -13.38 6.64 16.98
CA LYS A 3 -13.99 6.32 15.68
C LYS A 3 -14.33 4.84 15.47
N PHE A 4 -13.48 3.94 15.95
CA PHE A 4 -13.71 2.50 15.81
C PHE A 4 -14.93 2.06 16.60
N TYR A 5 -15.04 2.50 17.86
CA TYR A 5 -16.17 2.17 18.70
C TYR A 5 -17.45 2.86 18.22
N ASP A 6 -17.36 4.10 17.76
CA ASP A 6 -18.49 4.86 17.18
C ASP A 6 -19.08 4.16 15.94
N GLU A 7 -18.21 3.73 15.01
CA GLU A 7 -18.61 2.97 13.81
C GLU A 7 -19.14 1.58 14.18
N LEU A 8 -18.51 0.91 15.13
CA LEU A 8 -18.94 -0.40 15.61
C LEU A 8 -20.32 -0.33 16.27
N HIS A 9 -20.61 0.70 17.06
CA HIS A 9 -21.95 0.97 17.59
C HIS A 9 -22.97 1.27 16.48
N THR A 10 -22.57 2.03 15.46
CA THR A 10 -23.44 2.41 14.33
C THR A 10 -23.83 1.19 13.48
N ASN A 11 -22.85 0.37 13.11
CA ASN A 11 -23.08 -0.88 12.36
C ASN A 11 -23.96 -1.88 13.14
N ARG A 12 -23.96 -1.80 14.46
CA ARG A 12 -24.71 -2.70 15.34
C ARG A 12 -26.17 -2.33 15.53
N LYS A 13 -26.55 -1.05 15.41
CA LYS A 13 -27.98 -0.66 15.51
C LYS A 13 -28.86 -1.36 14.48
N ASN A 14 -28.25 -1.81 13.38
CA ASN A 14 -28.93 -2.49 12.27
C ASN A 14 -28.87 -4.03 12.35
N LEU A 15 -28.25 -4.61 13.40
CA LEU A 15 -28.00 -6.05 13.51
C LEU A 15 -29.02 -6.75 14.44
N ALA A 16 -29.40 -7.98 14.10
CA ALA A 16 -30.35 -8.77 14.88
C ALA A 16 -29.81 -9.09 16.30
N LYS A 17 -30.71 -9.40 17.24
CA LYS A 17 -30.35 -9.73 18.64
C LYS A 17 -29.53 -11.03 18.79
N ASN A 18 -29.50 -11.89 17.77
CA ASN A 18 -28.79 -13.17 17.74
C ASN A 18 -27.33 -13.01 17.29
N THR A 19 -26.58 -12.10 17.89
CA THR A 19 -25.18 -11.84 17.51
C THR A 19 -24.21 -12.46 18.51
N ASN A 20 -23.01 -12.79 18.02
CA ASN A 20 -21.91 -13.31 18.83
C ASN A 20 -21.19 -12.21 19.64
N PHE A 21 -21.65 -10.96 19.57
CA PHE A 21 -21.04 -9.83 20.28
C PHE A 21 -21.48 -9.80 21.74
N LEU A 22 -20.51 -9.57 22.63
CA LEU A 22 -20.70 -9.52 24.07
C LEU A 22 -20.49 -8.08 24.54
N SER A 23 -21.56 -7.41 24.95
CA SER A 23 -21.41 -6.18 25.74
C SER A 23 -20.80 -6.50 27.09
N ASP A 24 -20.27 -5.49 27.75
CA ASP A 24 -19.58 -5.67 29.03
C ASP A 24 -20.55 -6.21 30.08
N GLU A 25 -21.80 -5.74 30.07
CA GLU A 25 -22.86 -6.24 30.96
C GLU A 25 -23.14 -7.71 30.67
N ARG A 26 -23.39 -8.07 29.40
CA ARG A 26 -23.68 -9.47 29.01
C ARG A 26 -22.51 -10.40 29.25
N TYR A 27 -21.28 -9.92 29.11
CA TYR A 27 -20.07 -10.67 29.37
C TYR A 27 -19.97 -11.03 30.86
N ASN A 28 -20.20 -10.05 31.75
CA ASN A 28 -20.18 -10.25 33.19
C ASN A 28 -21.35 -11.13 33.68
N GLU A 29 -22.56 -10.91 33.14
CA GLU A 29 -23.74 -11.76 33.41
C GLU A 29 -23.46 -13.23 33.08
N LEU A 30 -22.83 -13.50 31.93
CA LEU A 30 -22.49 -14.87 31.54
C LEU A 30 -21.44 -15.49 32.46
N ILE A 31 -20.42 -14.73 32.87
CA ILE A 31 -19.43 -15.19 33.85
C ILE A 31 -20.13 -15.60 35.15
N GLU A 32 -21.01 -14.75 35.68
CA GLU A 32 -21.73 -15.03 36.92
C GLU A 32 -22.61 -16.28 36.81
N ILE A 33 -23.42 -16.38 35.73
CA ILE A 33 -24.29 -17.53 35.47
C ILE A 33 -23.46 -18.82 35.40
N ILE A 34 -22.34 -18.82 34.67
CA ILE A 34 -21.50 -20.01 34.51
C ILE A 34 -20.85 -20.40 35.84
N LEU A 35 -20.35 -19.43 36.62
CA LEU A 35 -19.79 -19.69 37.94
C LEU A 35 -20.82 -20.33 38.88
N GLU A 36 -22.06 -19.84 38.89
CA GLU A 36 -23.14 -20.41 39.70
C GLU A 36 -23.54 -21.83 39.27
N LEU A 37 -23.59 -22.09 37.96
CA LEU A 37 -23.93 -23.39 37.38
C LEU A 37 -22.82 -24.43 37.62
N THR A 38 -21.55 -24.01 37.55
CA THR A 38 -20.39 -24.87 37.83
C THR A 38 -20.26 -25.15 39.33
N ALA A 39 -20.55 -24.16 40.19
CA ALA A 39 -20.58 -24.33 41.64
C ALA A 39 -21.78 -25.14 42.16
N GLY A 40 -22.73 -25.53 41.29
CA GLY A 40 -23.90 -26.32 41.66
C GLY A 40 -24.93 -25.58 42.52
N ARG A 41 -24.88 -24.23 42.56
CA ARG A 41 -25.75 -23.40 43.42
C ARG A 41 -27.16 -23.20 42.86
N LYS A 42 -27.35 -23.43 41.55
CA LYS A 42 -28.64 -23.32 40.86
C LYS A 42 -29.04 -24.65 40.21
N LYS A 43 -30.35 -24.96 40.23
CA LYS A 43 -30.90 -26.11 39.47
C LYS A 43 -30.82 -25.80 37.97
N LYS A 44 -30.18 -26.69 37.22
CA LYS A 44 -29.94 -26.53 35.77
C LYS A 44 -31.27 -26.59 35.00
N GLN A 45 -31.55 -25.55 34.23
CA GLN A 45 -32.64 -25.51 33.27
C GLN A 45 -32.19 -25.99 31.87
N PRO A 46 -33.11 -26.37 30.98
CA PRO A 46 -32.76 -26.82 29.61
C PRO A 46 -31.87 -25.84 28.82
N LYS A 47 -32.02 -24.53 29.06
CA LYS A 47 -31.19 -23.49 28.41
C LYS A 47 -29.74 -23.48 28.92
N ASP A 48 -29.53 -23.85 30.18
CA ASP A 48 -28.22 -23.80 30.85
C ASP A 48 -27.27 -24.86 30.30
N PHE A 49 -27.79 -26.01 29.88
CA PHE A 49 -26.98 -27.04 29.21
C PHE A 49 -26.34 -26.53 27.91
N ARG A 50 -27.00 -25.61 27.19
CA ARG A 50 -26.41 -24.97 25.99
C ARG A 50 -25.29 -24.01 26.36
N LEU A 51 -25.43 -23.29 27.49
CA LEU A 51 -24.41 -22.36 27.97
C LEU A 51 -23.16 -23.11 28.43
N ILE A 52 -23.32 -24.15 29.24
CA ILE A 52 -22.21 -24.99 29.76
C ILE A 52 -21.44 -25.66 28.61
N LYS A 53 -22.12 -26.04 27.53
CA LYS A 53 -21.47 -26.62 26.35
C LYS A 53 -20.64 -25.60 25.54
N ARG A 54 -20.97 -24.31 25.64
CA ARG A 54 -20.39 -23.25 24.81
C ARG A 54 -19.37 -22.40 25.55
N TYR A 55 -19.52 -22.26 26.86
CA TYR A 55 -18.75 -21.34 27.67
C TYR A 55 -18.22 -22.05 28.93
N ASP A 56 -17.05 -21.62 29.34
CA ASP A 56 -16.42 -21.96 30.61
C ASP A 56 -15.71 -20.70 31.15
N VAL A 57 -15.29 -20.71 32.41
CA VAL A 57 -14.65 -19.55 33.05
C VAL A 57 -13.28 -19.94 33.58
N LEU A 58 -12.26 -19.16 33.21
CA LEU A 58 -10.89 -19.35 33.64
C LEU A 58 -10.41 -18.12 34.43
N VAL A 59 -9.75 -18.35 35.55
CA VAL A 59 -9.13 -17.27 36.35
C VAL A 59 -7.65 -17.21 36.01
N VAL A 60 -7.22 -16.11 35.39
CA VAL A 60 -5.81 -15.88 35.02
C VAL A 60 -5.33 -14.60 35.71
N GLN A 61 -4.29 -14.69 36.53
CA GLN A 61 -3.69 -13.54 37.22
C GLN A 61 -4.71 -12.68 38.01
N GLY A 62 -5.69 -13.33 38.65
CA GLY A 62 -6.74 -12.64 39.41
C GLY A 62 -7.86 -12.02 38.58
N LYS A 63 -7.83 -12.14 37.24
CA LYS A 63 -8.91 -11.72 36.34
C LYS A 63 -9.70 -12.93 35.85
N THR A 64 -11.02 -12.87 35.96
CA THR A 64 -11.93 -13.88 35.38
C THR A 64 -12.09 -13.63 33.88
N LYS A 65 -11.87 -14.66 33.08
CA LYS A 65 -12.04 -14.61 31.63
C LYS A 65 -13.02 -15.70 31.18
N LEU A 66 -13.94 -15.33 30.31
CA LEU A 66 -14.87 -16.24 29.66
C LEU A 66 -14.14 -16.95 28.53
N ILE A 67 -14.12 -18.28 28.55
CA ILE A 67 -13.42 -19.11 27.59
C ILE A 67 -14.36 -20.06 26.85
N PHE A 68 -13.93 -20.53 25.69
CA PHE A 68 -14.53 -21.72 25.10
C PHE A 68 -13.99 -22.95 25.86
N PRO A 69 -14.84 -23.91 26.25
CA PRO A 69 -14.40 -25.11 26.97
C PRO A 69 -13.21 -25.75 26.29
N VAL A 70 -12.10 -25.90 27.03
CA VAL A 70 -10.83 -26.39 26.49
C VAL A 70 -11.01 -27.83 26.01
N LYS A 71 -10.71 -28.09 24.74
CA LYS A 71 -10.76 -29.43 24.13
C LYS A 71 -9.37 -30.05 23.95
N ASP A 72 -8.37 -29.21 23.67
CA ASP A 72 -6.98 -29.59 23.43
C ASP A 72 -6.06 -28.79 24.36
N ASP A 73 -4.99 -29.41 24.87
CA ASP A 73 -4.20 -28.89 26.00
C ASP A 73 -3.41 -27.59 25.73
N ASN A 74 -3.28 -27.17 24.46
CA ASN A 74 -2.32 -26.10 24.09
C ASN A 74 -2.95 -24.79 23.62
N VAL A 75 -4.25 -24.72 23.32
CA VAL A 75 -4.88 -23.50 22.79
C VAL A 75 -6.15 -23.15 23.56
N VAL A 76 -6.07 -22.09 24.36
CA VAL A 76 -7.22 -21.55 25.09
C VAL A 76 -7.81 -20.40 24.27
N LEU A 77 -9.04 -20.59 23.79
CA LEU A 77 -9.82 -19.53 23.14
C LEU A 77 -10.63 -18.78 24.20
N TYR A 78 -10.47 -17.47 24.27
CA TYR A 78 -11.21 -16.61 25.18
C TYR A 78 -12.07 -15.58 24.44
N TYR A 79 -13.19 -15.23 25.04
CA TYR A 79 -14.08 -14.19 24.56
C TYR A 79 -13.61 -12.81 25.07
N VAL A 80 -13.79 -11.79 24.24
CA VAL A 80 -13.38 -10.41 24.55
C VAL A 80 -14.63 -9.52 24.62
N PRO A 81 -14.81 -8.73 25.69
CA PRO A 81 -15.89 -7.77 25.76
C PRO A 81 -15.68 -6.65 24.75
N ASN A 82 -16.76 -5.98 24.37
CA ASN A 82 -16.70 -4.97 23.32
C ASN A 82 -15.77 -3.80 23.67
N SER A 83 -15.67 -3.40 24.93
CA SER A 83 -14.79 -2.31 25.37
C SER A 83 -13.30 -2.62 25.24
N GLU A 84 -12.90 -3.88 25.31
CA GLU A 84 -11.50 -4.32 25.17
C GLU A 84 -11.20 -4.83 23.75
N LEU A 85 -12.21 -4.93 22.88
CA LEU A 85 -12.08 -5.56 21.55
C LEU A 85 -11.02 -4.88 20.68
N PHE A 86 -11.04 -3.56 20.59
CA PHE A 86 -10.06 -2.82 19.79
C PHE A 86 -8.66 -3.01 20.35
N ASP A 87 -8.52 -2.97 21.67
CA ASP A 87 -7.21 -3.01 22.33
C ASP A 87 -6.57 -4.38 22.13
N VAL A 88 -7.33 -5.46 22.27
CA VAL A 88 -6.83 -6.81 21.97
C VAL A 88 -6.45 -6.96 20.50
N LEU A 89 -7.27 -6.47 19.56
CA LEU A 89 -6.96 -6.53 18.13
C LEU A 89 -5.73 -5.68 17.78
N GLN A 90 -5.62 -4.49 18.34
CA GLN A 90 -4.51 -3.58 18.07
C GLN A 90 -3.20 -4.11 18.66
N THR A 91 -3.23 -4.59 19.91
CA THR A 91 -2.06 -5.16 20.58
C THR A 91 -1.57 -6.41 19.86
N THR A 92 -2.47 -7.31 19.45
CA THR A 92 -2.12 -8.51 18.67
C THR A 92 -1.57 -8.15 17.28
N HIS A 93 -2.17 -7.18 16.59
CA HIS A 93 -1.66 -6.73 15.29
C HIS A 93 -0.24 -6.14 15.41
N VAL A 94 0.04 -5.38 16.48
CA VAL A 94 1.36 -4.81 16.77
C VAL A 94 2.35 -5.88 17.21
N SER A 95 1.97 -6.82 18.08
CA SER A 95 2.86 -7.88 18.58
C SER A 95 3.25 -8.87 17.48
N ILE A 96 2.33 -9.18 16.58
CA ILE A 96 2.62 -9.94 15.36
C ILE A 96 3.48 -9.08 14.41
N GLY A 97 3.51 -7.76 14.53
CA GLY A 97 4.38 -6.88 13.73
C GLY A 97 3.97 -6.82 12.26
N HIS A 98 2.70 -7.10 11.94
CA HIS A 98 2.22 -7.18 10.56
C HIS A 98 2.33 -5.83 9.83
N GLY A 99 1.98 -4.73 10.51
CA GLY A 99 2.05 -3.38 9.92
C GLY A 99 3.47 -2.83 9.72
N ARG A 100 4.40 -3.12 10.64
CA ARG A 100 5.78 -2.59 10.56
C ARG A 100 6.61 -3.35 9.51
N ARG A 101 6.48 -4.68 9.47
CA ARG A 101 7.23 -5.53 8.53
C ARG A 101 6.90 -5.23 7.07
N ALA A 102 5.65 -4.92 6.75
CA ALA A 102 5.25 -4.56 5.39
C ALA A 102 5.96 -3.28 4.90
N LYS A 103 5.99 -2.24 5.75
CA LYS A 103 6.67 -0.98 5.45
C LYS A 103 8.18 -1.17 5.28
N GLU A 104 8.82 -1.84 6.23
CA GLU A 104 10.27 -2.11 6.18
C GLU A 104 10.66 -2.92 4.94
N ASN A 105 9.85 -3.92 4.56
CA ASN A 105 10.09 -4.71 3.36
C ASN A 105 9.98 -3.88 2.07
N LEU A 106 9.02 -2.96 1.99
CA LEU A 106 8.91 -2.04 0.86
C LEU A 106 10.12 -1.10 0.76
N GLU A 107 10.55 -0.53 1.89
CA GLU A 107 11.74 0.32 1.94
C GLU A 107 13.02 -0.45 1.55
N ASN A 108 13.17 -1.68 2.05
CA ASN A 108 14.30 -2.54 1.70
C ASN A 108 14.29 -2.94 0.22
N GLN A 109 13.11 -3.19 -0.36
CA GLN A 109 12.99 -3.42 -1.80
C GLN A 109 13.38 -2.17 -2.60
N ALA A 110 12.88 -0.99 -2.23
CA ALA A 110 13.23 0.26 -2.90
C ALA A 110 14.75 0.52 -2.86
N LYS A 111 15.40 0.32 -1.70
CA LYS A 111 16.87 0.44 -1.57
C LYS A 111 17.62 -0.54 -2.47
N LYS A 112 17.18 -1.81 -2.54
CA LYS A 112 17.77 -2.81 -3.44
C LYS A 112 17.60 -2.42 -4.91
N MET A 113 16.43 -1.89 -5.30
CA MET A 113 16.17 -1.43 -6.66
C MET A 113 17.10 -0.27 -7.05
N MET A 114 17.30 0.71 -6.15
CA MET A 114 18.20 1.84 -6.38
C MET A 114 19.66 1.38 -6.53
N ALA A 115 20.16 0.60 -5.57
CA ALA A 115 21.54 0.10 -5.61
C ALA A 115 21.81 -0.76 -6.85
N TRP A 116 20.83 -1.58 -7.26
CA TRP A 116 20.95 -2.37 -8.49
C TRP A 116 20.96 -1.50 -9.75
N SER A 117 20.12 -0.46 -9.79
CA SER A 117 20.09 0.50 -10.89
C SER A 117 21.41 1.24 -11.03
N GLU A 118 21.96 1.77 -9.92
CA GLU A 118 23.25 2.45 -9.89
C GLU A 118 24.40 1.54 -10.32
N LYS A 119 24.38 0.27 -9.88
CA LYS A 119 25.39 -0.71 -10.29
C LYS A 119 25.33 -1.04 -11.79
N LYS A 120 24.12 -1.10 -12.36
CA LYS A 120 23.90 -1.51 -13.75
C LYS A 120 24.09 -0.37 -14.74
N LEU A 121 23.74 0.84 -14.36
CA LEU A 121 23.70 2.00 -15.25
C LEU A 121 24.78 3.00 -14.90
N LEU A 122 25.83 3.03 -15.73
CA LEU A 122 26.91 4.00 -15.58
C LEU A 122 26.40 5.44 -15.70
N PRO A 123 26.86 6.37 -14.85
CA PRO A 123 26.56 7.79 -14.98
C PRO A 123 26.88 8.33 -16.37
N VAL A 124 26.12 9.33 -16.80
CA VAL A 124 26.24 9.89 -18.16
C VAL A 124 26.90 11.26 -18.07
N ALA A 125 27.92 11.47 -18.88
CA ALA A 125 28.57 12.77 -18.98
C ALA A 125 27.63 13.81 -19.59
N VAL A 126 27.71 15.04 -19.09
CA VAL A 126 27.01 16.18 -19.66
C VAL A 126 27.35 16.32 -21.15
N HIS A 127 26.38 16.76 -21.95
CA HIS A 127 26.44 16.91 -23.40
C HIS A 127 26.45 15.59 -24.21
N SER A 128 26.19 14.45 -23.56
CA SER A 128 25.99 13.18 -24.27
C SER A 128 24.60 13.12 -24.90
N THR A 129 24.50 12.52 -26.08
CA THR A 129 23.21 12.23 -26.70
C THR A 129 22.56 11.01 -26.02
N VAL A 130 21.29 11.13 -25.68
CA VAL A 130 20.47 10.11 -25.03
C VAL A 130 19.16 9.91 -25.77
N ARG A 131 18.50 8.77 -25.54
CA ARG A 131 17.16 8.44 -26.04
C ARG A 131 16.21 8.34 -24.87
N VAL A 132 15.16 9.16 -24.91
CA VAL A 132 14.07 9.14 -23.95
C VAL A 132 12.91 8.36 -24.57
N PRO A 133 12.49 7.24 -23.99
CA PRO A 133 11.36 6.47 -24.49
C PRO A 133 10.05 7.27 -24.33
N VAL A 134 9.19 7.22 -25.34
CA VAL A 134 7.86 7.86 -25.30
C VAL A 134 6.81 6.81 -24.93
N PRO A 135 5.89 7.12 -23.98
CA PRO A 135 4.79 6.25 -23.63
C PRO A 135 3.95 5.88 -24.86
N GLU A 136 3.39 4.67 -24.86
CA GLU A 136 2.57 4.20 -25.98
C GLU A 136 1.28 4.99 -26.17
N VAL A 137 0.73 5.53 -25.07
CA VAL A 137 -0.44 6.40 -25.10
C VAL A 137 -0.15 7.70 -25.86
N ASP A 138 1.10 8.17 -25.88
CA ASP A 138 1.47 9.47 -26.45
C ASP A 138 1.94 9.39 -27.91
N LYS A 139 2.21 8.19 -28.43
CA LYS A 139 2.75 7.97 -29.77
C LYS A 139 1.71 7.37 -30.73
N GLY A 140 1.69 7.85 -31.97
CA GLY A 140 0.98 7.21 -33.08
C GLY A 140 1.66 5.93 -33.55
N ARG A 141 0.97 5.11 -34.36
CA ARG A 141 1.50 3.81 -34.84
C ARG A 141 2.78 3.94 -35.67
N LEU A 142 2.97 5.08 -36.33
CA LEU A 142 4.13 5.37 -37.20
C LEU A 142 5.21 6.20 -36.50
N ASP A 143 4.98 6.62 -35.25
CA ASP A 143 5.90 7.50 -34.54
C ASP A 143 7.12 6.75 -33.99
N ALA A 144 8.21 7.50 -33.82
CA ALA A 144 9.42 6.97 -33.20
C ALA A 144 9.14 6.52 -31.75
N ARG A 145 9.76 5.40 -31.33
CA ARG A 145 9.61 4.87 -29.96
C ARG A 145 10.31 5.71 -28.89
N SER A 146 11.27 6.54 -29.30
CA SER A 146 12.08 7.36 -28.40
C SER A 146 12.50 8.64 -29.07
N ILE A 147 12.53 9.72 -28.30
CA ILE A 147 13.03 11.04 -28.71
C ILE A 147 14.53 11.13 -28.40
N LEU A 148 15.29 11.78 -29.28
CA LEU A 148 16.70 12.10 -29.03
C LEU A 148 16.81 13.38 -28.21
N ALA A 149 17.61 13.35 -27.16
CA ALA A 149 17.90 14.48 -26.30
C ALA A 149 19.39 14.55 -25.96
N ILE A 150 19.83 15.69 -25.43
CA ILE A 150 21.17 15.92 -24.88
C ILE A 150 21.05 16.14 -23.38
N VAL A 151 22.00 15.60 -22.61
CA VAL A 151 22.13 15.91 -21.18
C VAL A 151 22.67 17.34 -21.01
N LEU A 152 21.89 18.24 -20.42
CA LEU A 152 22.27 19.63 -20.20
C LEU A 152 23.00 19.82 -18.86
N GLU A 153 22.45 19.26 -17.79
CA GLU A 153 23.05 19.32 -16.47
C GLU A 153 22.57 18.16 -15.59
N VAL A 154 23.31 17.93 -14.51
CA VAL A 154 22.96 16.98 -13.46
C VAL A 154 22.74 17.77 -12.17
N THR A 155 21.56 17.66 -11.60
CA THR A 155 21.19 18.31 -10.33
C THR A 155 21.94 17.67 -9.15
N SER A 156 22.08 18.38 -8.03
CA SER A 156 22.67 17.86 -6.78
C SER A 156 22.08 16.52 -6.33
N ASP A 157 20.80 16.31 -6.64
CA ASP A 157 20.03 15.14 -6.21
C ASP A 157 20.21 13.93 -7.16
N GLY A 158 21.07 14.03 -8.17
CA GLY A 158 21.39 12.94 -9.10
C GLY A 158 20.43 12.77 -10.28
N PHE A 159 19.51 13.72 -10.48
CA PHE A 159 18.64 13.77 -11.65
C PHE A 159 19.26 14.55 -12.82
N TYR A 160 18.80 14.25 -14.03
CA TYR A 160 19.33 14.78 -15.28
C TYR A 160 18.32 15.71 -15.94
N ARG A 161 18.76 16.91 -16.34
CA ARG A 161 18.02 17.76 -17.26
C ARG A 161 18.38 17.43 -18.69
N LEU A 162 17.35 17.27 -19.51
CA LEU A 162 17.49 16.83 -20.90
C LEU A 162 16.94 17.92 -21.84
N GLY A 163 17.66 18.19 -22.92
CA GLY A 163 17.25 19.12 -23.97
C GLY A 163 17.05 18.42 -25.30
N THR A 164 15.96 18.72 -26.00
CA THR A 164 15.67 18.26 -27.36
C THR A 164 15.81 19.44 -28.32
N ARG A 165 15.71 19.19 -29.63
CA ARG A 165 15.72 20.26 -30.64
C ARG A 165 14.59 21.27 -30.49
N ASP A 166 13.50 20.84 -29.86
CA ASP A 166 12.28 21.62 -29.67
C ASP A 166 12.30 22.41 -28.35
N GLY A 167 13.24 22.11 -27.44
CA GLY A 167 13.42 22.82 -26.18
C GLY A 167 13.90 21.95 -25.03
N VAL A 168 13.96 22.52 -23.83
CA VAL A 168 14.33 21.82 -22.60
C VAL A 168 13.13 21.08 -22.02
N LEU A 169 13.32 19.81 -21.66
CA LEU A 169 12.24 19.04 -21.03
C LEU A 169 11.98 19.53 -19.61
N LYS A 170 10.71 19.87 -19.33
CA LYS A 170 10.26 20.35 -18.00
C LYS A 170 10.52 19.37 -16.87
N GLN A 171 10.45 18.08 -17.17
CA GLN A 171 10.63 17.01 -16.18
C GLN A 171 12.12 16.67 -16.03
N LEU A 172 12.55 16.42 -14.79
CA LEU A 172 13.85 15.83 -14.49
C LEU A 172 13.84 14.32 -14.67
N TYR A 173 14.91 13.76 -15.23
CA TYR A 173 15.00 12.34 -15.55
C TYR A 173 15.96 11.59 -14.64
N ALA A 174 15.56 10.42 -14.19
CA ALA A 174 16.46 9.47 -13.54
C ALA A 174 17.28 8.72 -14.60
N ARG A 175 18.47 8.25 -14.22
CA ARG A 175 19.37 7.52 -15.11
C ARG A 175 18.73 6.30 -15.80
N SER A 176 17.79 5.64 -15.13
CA SER A 176 17.05 4.47 -15.63
C SER A 176 15.98 4.79 -16.66
N GLN A 177 15.58 6.06 -16.79
CA GLN A 177 14.49 6.47 -17.67
C GLN A 177 14.95 6.74 -19.11
N PHE A 178 16.26 6.73 -19.39
CA PHE A 178 16.79 6.97 -20.73
C PHE A 178 18.00 6.08 -21.04
N THR A 179 18.30 5.94 -22.33
CA THR A 179 19.44 5.15 -22.81
C THR A 179 20.46 6.05 -23.49
N VAL A 180 21.75 5.74 -23.34
CA VAL A 180 22.82 6.53 -23.97
C VAL A 180 22.97 6.11 -25.44
N CYS A 181 23.04 7.09 -26.33
CA CYS A 181 23.43 6.85 -27.72
C CYS A 181 24.94 6.74 -27.82
N GLN A 182 25.43 5.71 -28.52
CA GLN A 182 26.85 5.58 -28.83
C GLN A 182 27.35 6.66 -29.81
N LYS A 183 26.46 7.17 -30.66
CA LYS A 183 26.75 8.24 -31.62
C LYS A 183 26.27 9.58 -31.07
N LYS A 184 27.09 10.62 -31.24
CA LYS A 184 26.69 12.01 -30.99
C LYS A 184 25.85 12.48 -32.18
N LEU A 185 24.53 12.44 -32.03
CA LEU A 185 23.57 12.78 -33.10
C LEU A 185 23.00 14.19 -32.97
N LEU A 186 23.14 14.79 -31.79
CA LEU A 186 22.68 16.13 -31.48
C LEU A 186 23.83 16.92 -30.86
N GLN A 187 23.91 18.20 -31.20
CA GLN A 187 24.84 19.15 -30.61
C GLN A 187 24.14 20.16 -29.72
N ILE A 188 24.88 20.74 -28.78
CA ILE A 188 24.33 21.60 -27.72
C ILE A 188 23.67 22.86 -28.31
N TYR A 189 24.22 23.41 -29.39
CA TYR A 189 23.68 24.59 -30.06
C TYR A 189 22.32 24.34 -30.73
N GLU A 190 21.95 23.08 -30.97
CA GLU A 190 20.66 22.74 -31.59
C GLU A 190 19.50 22.76 -30.59
N VAL A 191 19.78 22.97 -29.29
CA VAL A 191 18.78 22.94 -28.22
C VAL A 191 18.42 24.38 -27.83
N PRO A 192 17.18 24.83 -28.03
CA PRO A 192 16.69 26.09 -27.51
C PRO A 192 16.61 26.04 -25.98
N ILE A 193 17.51 26.74 -25.29
CA ILE A 193 17.60 26.71 -23.82
C ILE A 193 16.44 27.51 -23.17
N ASP A 194 15.95 28.54 -23.86
CA ASP A 194 14.94 29.47 -23.34
C ASP A 194 13.51 28.90 -23.36
N THR A 195 13.30 27.78 -24.05
CA THR A 195 11.96 27.19 -24.26
C THR A 195 11.83 25.89 -23.46
N GLU A 196 10.86 25.84 -22.55
CA GLU A 196 10.53 24.62 -21.82
C GLU A 196 9.34 23.88 -22.43
N VAL A 197 9.53 22.60 -22.74
CA VAL A 197 8.54 21.78 -23.44
C VAL A 197 8.28 20.48 -22.67
N ALA A 198 7.04 19.99 -22.74
CA ALA A 198 6.69 18.68 -22.19
C ALA A 198 7.02 17.58 -23.21
N LEU A 199 7.43 16.39 -22.74
CA LEU A 199 7.80 15.26 -23.61
C LEU A 199 6.70 14.92 -24.65
N ARG A 200 5.44 15.03 -24.26
CA ARG A 200 4.28 14.80 -25.13
C ARG A 200 4.19 15.79 -26.29
N THR A 201 4.53 17.05 -26.05
CA THR A 201 4.52 18.09 -27.10
C THR A 201 5.64 17.83 -28.09
N VAL A 202 6.85 17.53 -27.60
CA VAL A 202 7.99 17.14 -28.43
C VAL A 202 7.65 15.90 -29.28
N SER A 203 6.98 14.90 -28.69
CA SER A 203 6.57 13.70 -29.45
C SER A 203 5.58 14.00 -30.56
N LYS A 204 4.70 15.00 -30.39
CA LYS A 204 3.74 15.40 -31.41
C LYS A 204 4.41 16.17 -32.54
N GLU A 205 5.35 17.04 -32.21
CA GLU A 205 6.11 17.84 -33.19
C GLU A 205 7.03 16.97 -34.06
N GLN A 206 7.61 15.92 -33.48
CA GLN A 206 8.45 14.95 -34.20
C GLN A 206 7.65 13.82 -34.87
N SER A 207 6.33 13.80 -34.74
CA SER A 207 5.46 12.82 -35.41
C SER A 207 5.42 13.09 -36.92
N THR A 208 5.54 12.04 -37.73
CA THR A 208 5.33 12.13 -39.19
C THR A 208 3.85 12.23 -39.57
N GLY A 209 2.94 11.98 -38.63
CA GLY A 209 1.49 12.12 -38.82
C GLY A 209 0.91 13.30 -38.02
N THR A 210 -0.39 13.31 -37.76
CA THR A 210 -1.03 14.30 -36.87
C THR A 210 -0.90 13.95 -35.38
N GLY A 211 0.04 13.05 -35.01
CA GLY A 211 0.14 12.44 -33.68
C GLY A 211 -0.93 11.37 -33.42
N GLN A 212 -1.63 11.45 -32.29
CA GLN A 212 -2.73 10.54 -31.94
C GLN A 212 -3.97 10.83 -32.83
N GLY A 213 -4.44 9.83 -33.59
CA GLY A 213 -5.69 9.90 -34.33
C GLY A 213 -5.64 9.20 -35.70
N PHE A 214 -6.82 8.93 -36.27
CA PHE A 214 -6.95 8.48 -37.66
C PHE A 214 -7.07 9.71 -38.57
N LEU A 215 -6.30 9.75 -39.66
CA LEU A 215 -6.58 10.64 -40.79
C LEU A 215 -7.94 10.23 -41.37
N LYS A 216 -8.93 11.10 -41.29
CA LYS A 216 -10.17 10.94 -42.06
C LYS A 216 -9.84 11.42 -43.48
N CYS A 217 -9.79 10.50 -44.44
CA CYS A 217 -9.66 10.87 -45.84
C CYS A 217 -10.81 11.82 -46.22
N ILE A 218 -10.46 12.90 -46.93
CA ILE A 218 -11.41 13.79 -47.60
C ILE A 218 -11.79 13.14 -48.93
#